data_AF-A0A8T4MTV0-F1
#
_entry.id   AF-A0A8T4MTV0-F1
#
_cell.length_a   1.000
_cell.length_b   1.000
_cell.length_c   1.000
_cell.angle_alpha   90.00
_cell.angle_beta   90.00
_cell.angle_gamma   90.00
#
_symmetry.space_group_name_H-M   'P 1'
#
loop_
_entity.id
_entity.type
_entity.pdbx_description
1 polymer ?
#
loop_
_entity_poly.entity_id
_entity_poly.type
_entity_poly.pdbx_seq_one_letter_code
_entity_poly.pdbx_strand_id
1 'polypeptide(L)' 'MRIGKDKESDRILKLIKESYEPLETREIEKIITNVTRTKIFYRLVNLRAENSIKGKQVGSGKGTWIWWKNEK' A
#
# COMPACT_ATOMS: atom_id res chain seq x y z
N MET A 1 -13.35 -9.08 14.03
CA MET A 1 -13.35 -8.91 12.56
C MET A 1 -12.29 -9.82 11.97
N ARG A 2 -12.65 -11.03 11.52
CA ARG A 2 -11.72 -11.93 10.81
C ARG A 2 -11.83 -11.59 9.32
N ILE A 3 -10.85 -10.85 8.81
CA ILE A 3 -10.75 -10.56 7.38
C ILE A 3 -10.28 -11.86 6.71
N GLY A 4 -11.17 -12.50 5.95
CA GLY A 4 -10.77 -13.56 5.04
C GLY A 4 -9.74 -13.03 4.05
N LYS A 5 -8.74 -13.86 3.72
CA LYS A 5 -7.62 -13.57 2.81
C LYS A 5 -8.04 -12.69 1.61
N ASP A 6 -7.75 -11.39 1.67
CA ASP A 6 -7.96 -10.47 0.56
C ASP A 6 -6.76 -10.59 -0.40
N LYS A 7 -6.96 -11.25 -1.54
CA LYS A 7 -5.90 -11.48 -2.54
C LYS A 7 -5.21 -10.18 -2.96
N GLU A 8 -5.93 -9.06 -3.00
CA GLU A 8 -5.34 -7.76 -3.38
C GLU A 8 -4.46 -7.20 -2.26
N SER A 9 -4.87 -7.27 -0.99
CA SER A 9 -4.01 -6.94 0.15
C SER A 9 -2.73 -7.78 0.16
N ASP A 10 -2.83 -9.08 -0.08
CA ASP A 10 -1.66 -9.98 -0.11
C ASP A 10 -0.68 -9.58 -1.23
N ARG A 11 -1.20 -9.24 -2.42
CA ARG A 11 -0.39 -8.76 -3.56
C ARG A 11 0.27 -7.42 -3.26
N ILE A 12 -0.47 -6.46 -2.69
CA ILE A 12 0.06 -5.15 -2.29
C ILE A 12 1.15 -5.30 -1.24
N LEU A 13 0.90 -6.13 -0.21
CA LEU A 13 1.85 -6.37 0.87
C LEU A 13 3.12 -7.02 0.34
N LYS A 14 3.00 -8.04 -0.53
CA LYS A 14 4.13 -8.70 -1.17
C LYS A 14 4.97 -7.70 -1.97
N LEU A 15 4.33 -6.90 -2.82
CA LEU A 15 5.00 -5.87 -3.63
C LEU A 15 5.80 -4.90 -2.76
N ILE A 16 5.22 -4.38 -1.68
CA ILE A 16 5.90 -3.44 -0.78
C ILE A 16 7.07 -4.09 -0.03
N LYS A 17 6.93 -5.35 0.37
CA LYS A 17 8.00 -6.09 1.08
C LYS A 17 9.18 -6.42 0.18
N GLU A 18 8.92 -6.70 -1.10
CA GLU A 18 9.94 -7.01 -2.11
C GLU A 18 10.60 -5.74 -2.68
N SER A 19 9.96 -4.58 -2.56
CA SER A 19 10.55 -3.31 -2.99
C SER A 19 11.74 -2.90 -2.12
N TYR A 20 12.81 -2.45 -2.77
CA TYR A 20 13.97 -1.87 -2.09
C TYR A 20 13.70 -0.44 -1.61
N GLU A 21 12.89 0.30 -2.37
CA GLU A 21 12.57 1.72 -2.12
C GLU A 21 11.10 1.92 -1.75
N PRO A 22 10.75 3.02 -1.06
CA PRO A 22 9.35 3.40 -0.85
C PRO A 22 8.63 3.60 -2.19
N LEU A 23 7.40 3.09 -2.28
CA LEU A 23 6.57 3.21 -3.48
C LEU A 23 5.47 4.24 -3.29
N GLU A 24 5.18 5.02 -4.31
CA GLU A 24 3.98 5.84 -4.36
C GLU A 24 2.72 5.00 -4.66
N THR A 25 1.56 5.47 -4.20
CA THR A 25 0.26 4.85 -4.57
C THR A 25 0.09 4.70 -6.09
N ARG A 26 0.61 5.65 -6.88
CA ARG A 26 0.52 5.64 -8.34
C ARG A 26 1.41 4.54 -8.97
N GLU A 27 2.54 4.22 -8.35
CA GLU A 27 3.42 3.15 -8.82
C GLU A 27 2.79 1.78 -8.55
N ILE A 28 2.20 1.61 -7.36
CA ILE A 28 1.46 0.40 -6.99
C ILE A 28 0.27 0.18 -7.94
N GLU A 29 -0.45 1.24 -8.29
CA GLU A 29 -1.57 1.20 -9.26
C GLU A 29 -1.13 0.71 -10.66
N LYS A 30 0.05 1.11 -11.12
CA LYS A 30 0.57 0.65 -12.42
C LYS A 30 0.93 -0.83 -12.44
N ILE A 31 1.31 -1.38 -11.30
CA ILE A 31 1.73 -2.78 -11.16
C ILE A 31 0.53 -3.69 -10.92
N ILE A 32 -0.43 -3.25 -10.09
CA ILE A 32 -1.64 -4.01 -9.77
C ILE A 32 -2.77 -3.53 -10.68
N THR A 33 -2.65 -3.93 -11.95
CA THR A 33 -3.69 -3.71 -12.95
C THR A 33 -4.93 -4.53 -12.57
N ASN A 34 -6.13 -3.95 -12.72
CA ASN A 34 -7.46 -4.46 -12.31
C ASN A 34 -7.97 -4.06 -10.92
N VAL A 35 -7.28 -3.17 -10.19
CA VAL A 35 -7.81 -2.58 -8.95
C VAL A 35 -7.83 -1.06 -9.07
N THR A 36 -8.92 -0.44 -8.67
CA THR A 36 -9.03 1.03 -8.70
C THR A 36 -8.07 1.65 -7.69
N ARG A 37 -7.53 2.82 -8.02
CA ARG A 37 -6.66 3.59 -7.12
C ARG A 37 -7.27 3.80 -5.72
N THR A 38 -8.58 4.07 -5.64
CA THR A 38 -9.31 4.23 -4.37
C THR A 38 -9.26 2.94 -3.54
N LYS A 39 -9.46 1.78 -4.17
CA LYS A 39 -9.41 0.49 -3.47
C LYS A 39 -7.98 0.13 -3.04
N ILE A 40 -6.98 0.40 -3.89
CA ILE A 40 -5.56 0.25 -3.53
C ILE A 40 -5.23 1.12 -2.31
N PHE A 41 -5.59 2.40 -2.33
CA PHE A 41 -5.36 3.32 -1.23
C PHE A 41 -6.04 2.87 0.06
N TYR A 42 -7.30 2.43 -0.01
CA TYR A 42 -8.03 1.88 1.13
C TYR A 42 -7.30 0.66 1.74
N ARG A 43 -6.81 -0.26 0.90
CA ARG A 43 -6.02 -1.41 1.38
C ARG A 43 -4.70 -0.98 2.03
N LEU A 44 -3.99 -0.02 1.45
CA LEU A 44 -2.73 0.51 2.00
C LEU A 44 -2.93 1.15 3.38
N VAL A 45 -4.01 1.92 3.55
CA VAL A 45 -4.36 2.52 4.85
C VAL A 45 -4.65 1.43 5.88
N ASN A 46 -5.39 0.38 5.53
CA ASN A 46 -5.66 -0.74 6.44
C ASN A 46 -4.39 -1.51 6.80
N LEU A 47 -3.54 -1.86 5.82
CA LEU A 47 -2.26 -2.53 6.07
C LEU A 47 -1.35 -1.69 6.98
N ARG A 48 -1.38 -0.36 6.83
CA ARG A 48 -0.66 0.56 7.72
C ARG A 48 -1.25 0.57 9.13
N ALA A 49 -2.58 0.59 9.27
CA ALA A 49 -3.26 0.53 10.57
C ALA A 49 -2.98 -0.78 11.32
N GLU A 50 -2.83 -1.88 10.58
CA GLU A 50 -2.45 -3.21 11.09
C GLU A 50 -0.94 -3.35 11.39
N ASN A 51 -0.14 -2.29 11.19
CA ASN A 51 1.33 -2.31 11.30
C ASN A 51 2.04 -3.28 10.33
N SER A 52 1.37 -3.76 9.28
CA SER A 52 1.96 -4.62 8.25
C SER A 52 2.92 -3.87 7.31
N ILE A 53 2.67 -2.58 7.11
CA ILE A 53 3.52 -1.66 6.34
C ILE A 53 3.62 -0.31 7.05
N LYS A 54 4.53 0.54 6.57
CA LYS A 54 4.60 1.96 6.92
C LYS A 54 4.14 2.81 5.74
N GLY A 55 3.68 4.01 6.05
CA GLY A 55 3.27 4.97 5.03
C GLY A 55 3.21 6.38 5.59
N LYS A 56 3.51 7.35 4.73
CA LYS A 56 3.52 8.77 5.05
C LYS A 56 3.02 9.57 3.85
N GLN A 57 2.19 10.57 4.14
CA GLN A 57 1.85 11.60 3.17
C GLN A 57 3.05 12.54 2.97
N VAL A 58 3.40 12.80 1.72
CA VAL A 58 4.52 13.66 1.33
C VAL A 58 4.05 14.82 0.46
N GLY A 59 4.75 15.95 0.58
CA GLY A 59 4.47 17.18 -0.17
C GLY A 59 3.39 18.09 0.45
N SER A 60 3.40 19.35 0.02
CA SER A 60 2.50 20.41 0.51
C SER A 60 1.13 20.43 -0.18
N GLY A 61 0.82 19.47 -1.07
CA GLY A 61 -0.41 19.43 -1.86
C GLY A 61 -0.86 18.02 -2.32
N LYS A 62 -2.15 17.92 -2.72
CA LYS A 62 -2.86 16.79 -3.37
C LYS A 62 -2.49 15.35 -2.96
N GLY A 63 -2.32 15.07 -1.67
CA GLY A 63 -2.48 13.71 -1.14
C GLY A 63 -1.53 12.66 -1.73
N THR A 64 -0.27 13.00 -2.01
CA THR A 64 0.75 12.01 -2.40
C THR A 64 1.18 11.22 -1.18
N TRP A 65 1.22 9.89 -1.31
CA TRP A 65 1.64 8.97 -0.26
C TRP A 65 2.74 8.06 -0.76
N ILE A 66 3.73 7.83 0.11
CA ILE A 66 4.75 6.81 -0.05
C ILE A 66 4.54 5.69 0.98
N TRP A 67 4.85 4.46 0.58
CA TRP A 67 4.62 3.23 1.34
C TRP A 67 5.87 2.36 1.33
N TRP A 68 6.23 1.82 2.48
CA TRP A 68 7.43 0.97 2.61
C TRP A 68 7.22 -0.14 3.62
N LYS A 69 8.08 -1.15 3.55
CA LYS A 69 8.05 -2.29 4.47
C LYS A 69 8.26 -1.84 5.91
N ASN A 70 7.60 -2.52 6.84
CA ASN A 70 7.95 -2.41 8.25
C ASN A 70 9.25 -3.20 8.48
N GLU A 71 10.19 -2.65 9.25
CA GLU A 71 11.51 -3.26 9.51
C GLU A 71 11.47 -4.34 10.62
N LYS A 72 10.28 -4.70 11.09
CA LYS A 72 10.08 -5.71 12.13
C LYS A 72 9.76 -7.08 11.56
#